data_AF-A0A3E2NJQ0-F1
#
_entry.id   AF-A0A3E2NJQ0-F1
#
_cell.length_a   1.000
_cell.length_b   1.000
_cell.length_c   1.000
_cell.angle_alpha   90.00
_cell.angle_beta   90.00
_cell.angle_gamma   90.00
#
_symmetry.space_group_name_H-M   'P 1'
#
loop_
_entity.id
_entity.type
_entity.pdbx_description
1 polymer ?
#
loop_
_entity_poly.entity_id
_entity_poly.type
_entity_poly.pdbx_seq_one_letter_code
_entity_poly.pdbx_strand_id
1 'polypeptide(L)'
;MSNLLNELLGSSKALDEQKGFVFFNDEHPEGYTSKESFLASLRKQKNGKKAFRVGHTKTMFDNMALGRGLLSEPTLSNEDGEQVIWIRFGYGKTKQNLQILNECGMYDFIMDYAHGRIQNVPTFEKLINSISQQ
;
A
#
# COMPACT_ATOMS: atom_id res chain seq x y z
N MET A 1 -47.20 15.13 -0.20
CA MET A 1 -45.79 15.54 0.00
C MET A 1 -45.39 14.96 1.35
N SER A 2 -44.45 14.04 1.53
CA SER A 2 -43.27 13.64 0.76
C SER A 2 -42.73 12.34 1.41
N ASN A 3 -43.02 11.16 0.85
CA ASN A 3 -42.40 9.89 1.30
C ASN A 3 -41.27 9.42 0.38
N LEU A 4 -41.22 9.90 -0.87
CA LEU A 4 -40.21 9.50 -1.84
C LEU A 4 -38.81 10.06 -1.51
N LEU A 5 -38.72 11.26 -0.91
CA LEU A 5 -37.45 11.89 -0.54
C LEU A 5 -36.79 11.21 0.67
N ASN A 6 -37.56 10.66 1.61
CA ASN A 6 -37.02 9.91 2.75
C ASN A 6 -36.59 8.49 2.36
N GLU A 7 -37.24 7.87 1.36
CA GLU A 7 -36.78 6.59 0.80
C GLU A 7 -35.50 6.75 -0.03
N LEU A 8 -35.35 7.85 -0.79
CA LEU A 8 -34.15 8.13 -1.58
C LEU A 8 -32.93 8.53 -0.71
N LEU A 9 -33.14 9.04 0.49
CA LEU A 9 -32.08 9.39 1.44
C LEU A 9 -31.81 8.29 2.48
N GLY A 10 -32.76 7.38 2.71
CA GLY A 10 -32.63 6.24 3.63
C GLY A 10 -31.76 5.10 3.12
N SER A 11 -31.39 5.09 1.84
CA SER A 11 -30.40 4.17 1.26
C SER A 11 -28.96 4.68 1.37
N SER A 12 -28.73 5.84 1.98
CA SER A 12 -27.40 6.15 2.49
C SER A 12 -27.21 5.35 3.78
N LYS A 13 -26.90 4.05 3.61
CA LYS A 13 -26.10 3.37 4.64
C LYS A 13 -25.03 4.37 5.03
N ALA A 14 -25.03 4.77 6.29
CA ALA A 14 -23.82 5.30 6.91
C ALA A 14 -22.69 4.43 6.35
N LEU A 15 -21.79 5.04 5.57
CA LEU A 15 -20.62 4.38 5.02
C LEU A 15 -20.00 3.68 6.21
N ASP A 16 -20.24 2.37 6.27
CA ASP A 16 -19.87 1.51 7.39
C ASP A 16 -18.44 1.88 7.72
N GLU A 17 -18.26 2.24 9.00
CA GLU A 17 -17.00 2.46 9.70
C GLU A 17 -15.81 2.07 8.82
N GLN A 18 -15.04 3.08 8.39
CA GLN A 18 -13.79 2.92 7.65
C GLN A 18 -13.07 1.67 8.17
N LYS A 19 -13.18 0.55 7.45
CA LYS A 19 -12.43 -0.66 7.78
C LYS A 19 -10.98 -0.24 7.66
N GLY A 20 -10.37 -0.04 8.82
CA GLY A 20 -9.01 0.45 8.92
C GLY A 20 -8.12 -0.46 8.10
N PHE A 21 -7.26 0.14 7.30
CA PHE A 21 -6.18 -0.58 6.66
C PHE A 21 -5.28 -1.17 7.75
N VAL A 22 -5.08 -2.49 7.70
CA VAL A 22 -4.14 -3.18 8.59
C VAL A 22 -2.99 -3.73 7.74
N PHE A 23 -1.81 -3.11 7.85
CA PHE A 23 -0.63 -3.59 7.14
C PHE A 23 -0.01 -4.81 7.82
N PHE A 24 0.10 -4.76 9.14
CA PHE A 24 0.83 -5.74 9.94
C PHE A 24 -0.10 -6.81 10.48
N ASN A 25 0.26 -8.08 10.29
CA ASN A 25 -0.58 -9.22 10.67
C ASN A 25 -0.30 -9.80 12.06
N ASP A 26 0.69 -9.24 12.79
CA ASP A 26 1.14 -9.75 14.08
C ASP A 26 0.03 -9.73 15.15
N GLU A 27 -0.86 -8.75 15.10
CA GLU A 27 -2.00 -8.59 16.00
C GLU A 27 -3.35 -8.86 15.31
N HIS A 28 -3.33 -9.00 13.98
CA HIS A 28 -4.48 -8.98 13.09
C HIS A 28 -4.27 -9.95 11.92
N PRO A 29 -4.76 -11.20 11.99
CA PRO A 29 -4.52 -12.22 10.96
C PRO A 29 -4.87 -11.80 9.52
N GLU A 30 -5.73 -10.81 9.35
CA GLU A 30 -6.13 -10.18 8.09
C GLU A 30 -5.09 -9.23 7.47
N GLY A 31 -4.00 -8.91 8.17
CA GLY A 31 -2.93 -8.05 7.66
C GLY A 31 -2.07 -8.72 6.57
N TYR A 32 -1.22 -7.94 5.90
CA TYR A 32 -0.45 -8.38 4.74
C TYR A 32 0.92 -9.00 5.10
N THR A 33 1.60 -8.49 6.13
CA THR A 33 2.96 -8.92 6.50
C THR A 33 3.16 -8.88 8.00
N SER A 34 4.11 -9.65 8.55
CA SER A 34 4.58 -9.40 9.92
C SER A 34 5.55 -8.23 9.99
N LYS A 35 5.65 -7.58 11.15
CA LYS A 35 6.63 -6.50 11.42
C LYS A 35 8.07 -6.99 11.20
N GLU A 36 8.37 -8.20 11.67
CA GLU A 36 9.70 -8.82 11.53
C GLU A 36 10.07 -9.03 10.05
N SER A 37 9.16 -9.63 9.27
CA SER A 37 9.41 -9.93 7.86
C SER A 37 9.61 -8.66 7.04
N PHE A 38 8.82 -7.62 7.33
CA PHE A 38 8.95 -6.32 6.69
C PHE A 38 10.30 -5.65 7.00
N LEU A 39 10.74 -5.64 8.27
CA LEU A 39 12.05 -5.11 8.63
C LEU A 39 13.20 -5.91 8.01
N ALA A 40 13.10 -7.25 7.98
CA ALA A 40 14.08 -8.11 7.35
C ALA A 40 14.21 -7.79 5.85
N SER A 41 13.09 -7.62 5.16
CA SER A 41 13.04 -7.19 3.75
C SER A 41 13.78 -5.86 3.53
N LEU A 42 13.47 -4.85 4.33
CA LEU A 42 14.11 -3.53 4.24
C LEU A 42 15.62 -3.60 4.51
N ARG A 43 16.06 -4.44 5.45
CA ARG A 43 17.49 -4.64 5.76
C ARG A 43 18.22 -5.35 4.63
N LYS A 44 17.63 -6.38 4.01
CA LYS A 44 18.21 -7.06 2.83
C LYS A 44 18.48 -6.08 1.69
N GLN A 45 17.60 -5.10 1.51
CA GLN A 45 17.75 -4.09 0.46
C GLN A 45 18.78 -3.00 0.80
N LYS A 46 19.20 -2.83 2.06
CA LYS A 46 20.22 -1.82 2.46
C LYS A 46 21.66 -2.22 2.10
N ASN A 47 21.93 -3.49 1.83
CA ASN A 47 23.26 -3.97 1.45
C ASN A 47 23.41 -4.05 -0.09
N GLY A 48 24.37 -3.32 -0.67
CA GLY A 48 24.74 -3.40 -2.09
C GLY A 48 23.82 -2.63 -3.07
N LYS A 49 23.75 -3.09 -4.33
CA LYS A 49 23.04 -2.45 -5.46
C LYS A 49 21.52 -2.26 -5.25
N LYS A 50 20.92 -2.76 -4.17
CA LYS A 50 19.46 -2.81 -3.94
C LYS A 50 18.90 -1.64 -3.11
N ALA A 51 19.76 -0.69 -2.69
CA ALA A 51 19.35 0.46 -1.88
C ALA A 51 18.30 1.35 -2.56
N PHE A 52 18.28 1.40 -3.90
CA PHE A 52 17.28 2.17 -4.63
C PHE A 52 15.85 1.62 -4.47
N ARG A 53 15.68 0.31 -4.24
CA ARG A 53 14.37 -0.33 -4.06
C ARG A 53 13.75 0.02 -2.70
N VAL A 54 14.56 0.27 -1.67
CA VAL A 54 14.08 0.84 -0.39
C VAL A 54 13.51 2.24 -0.65
N GLY A 55 14.24 3.05 -1.43
CA GLY A 55 13.80 4.38 -1.83
C GLY A 55 12.45 4.33 -2.56
N HIS A 56 12.29 3.40 -3.50
CA HIS A 56 11.02 3.19 -4.20
C HIS A 56 9.90 2.72 -3.27
N THR A 57 10.18 1.83 -2.31
CA THR A 57 9.19 1.39 -1.31
C THR A 57 8.74 2.55 -0.44
N LYS A 58 9.67 3.40 0.02
CA LYS A 58 9.33 4.65 0.71
C LYS A 58 8.44 5.54 -0.14
N THR A 59 8.85 5.80 -1.39
CA THR A 59 8.10 6.66 -2.31
C THR A 59 6.71 6.09 -2.62
N MET A 60 6.55 4.78 -2.69
CA MET A 60 5.25 4.14 -2.85
C MET A 60 4.32 4.48 -1.69
N PHE A 61 4.71 4.18 -0.45
CA PHE A 61 3.90 4.48 0.74
C PHE A 61 3.58 5.98 0.85
N ASP A 62 4.56 6.85 0.58
CA ASP A 62 4.34 8.29 0.63
C ASP A 62 3.35 8.76 -0.46
N ASN A 63 3.39 8.20 -1.67
CA ASN A 63 2.40 8.50 -2.70
C ASN A 63 1.00 8.00 -2.33
N MET A 64 0.90 6.78 -1.78
CA MET A 64 -0.37 6.19 -1.35
C MET A 64 -1.00 6.97 -0.19
N ALA A 65 -0.18 7.44 0.75
CA ALA A 65 -0.60 8.28 1.88
C ALA A 65 -1.12 9.65 1.44
N LEU A 66 -0.68 10.15 0.28
CA LEU A 66 -1.23 11.35 -0.36
C LEU A 66 -2.51 11.06 -1.15
N GLY A 67 -3.02 9.82 -1.14
CA GLY A 67 -4.22 9.42 -1.88
C GLY A 67 -4.03 9.34 -3.39
N ARG A 68 -2.79 9.18 -3.88
CA ARG A 68 -2.52 9.15 -5.32
C ARG A 68 -2.83 7.79 -5.90
N GLY A 69 -3.75 7.74 -6.87
CA GLY A 69 -4.04 6.53 -7.62
C GLY A 69 -2.86 6.04 -8.47
N LEU A 70 -2.81 4.72 -8.67
CA LEU A 70 -1.91 4.10 -9.64
C LEU A 70 -2.42 4.39 -11.06
N LEU A 71 -1.50 4.58 -12.01
CA LEU A 71 -1.81 4.80 -13.43
C LEU A 71 -2.06 3.52 -14.21
N SER A 72 -1.67 2.38 -13.64
CA SER A 72 -1.82 1.05 -14.22
C SER A 72 -1.83 0.01 -13.12
N GLU A 73 -2.36 -1.17 -13.42
CA GLU A 73 -2.26 -2.30 -12.52
C GLU A 73 -0.78 -2.66 -12.23
N PRO A 74 -0.46 -3.08 -11.00
CA PRO A 74 0.84 -3.61 -10.63
C PRO A 74 1.22 -4.84 -11.47
N THR A 75 2.43 -4.88 -12.00
CA THR A 75 2.92 -6.02 -12.79
C THR A 75 4.08 -6.72 -12.10
N LEU A 76 4.04 -8.06 -12.06
CA LEU A 76 5.13 -8.89 -11.55
C LEU A 76 6.14 -9.23 -12.65
N SER A 77 7.41 -9.26 -12.29
CA SER A 77 8.49 -9.75 -13.15
C SER A 77 9.61 -10.36 -12.31
N ASN A 78 10.48 -11.16 -12.93
CA ASN A 78 11.67 -11.69 -12.27
C ASN A 78 12.91 -10.96 -12.79
N GLU A 79 13.67 -10.34 -11.89
CA GLU A 79 14.88 -9.59 -12.20
C GLU A 79 16.01 -10.02 -11.26
N ASP A 80 17.16 -10.39 -11.82
CA ASP A 80 18.34 -10.84 -11.05
C ASP A 80 18.04 -11.97 -10.05
N GLY A 81 17.11 -12.87 -10.40
CA GLY A 81 16.70 -13.98 -9.54
C GLY A 81 15.71 -13.61 -8.43
N GLU A 82 15.17 -12.38 -8.45
CA GLU A 82 14.20 -11.89 -7.48
C GLU A 82 12.89 -11.49 -8.15
N GLN A 83 11.78 -11.74 -7.46
CA GLN A 83 10.48 -11.28 -7.92
C GLN A 83 10.29 -9.80 -7.55
N VAL A 84 10.01 -8.97 -8.56
CA VAL A 84 9.78 -7.53 -8.41
C VAL A 84 8.40 -7.14 -8.90
N ILE A 85 7.84 -6.12 -8.28
CA ILE A 85 6.58 -5.47 -8.61
C ILE A 85 6.90 -4.12 -9.24
N TRP A 86 6.41 -3.91 -10.44
CA TRP A 86 6.44 -2.61 -11.11
C TRP A 86 5.12 -1.90 -10.90
N ILE A 87 5.21 -0.66 -10.42
CA ILE A 87 4.05 0.21 -10.23
C ILE A 87 4.33 1.59 -10.81
N ARG A 88 3.25 2.30 -11.16
CA ARG A 88 3.35 3.63 -11.75
C ARG A 88 2.39 4.60 -11.07
N PHE A 89 2.93 5.69 -10.53
CA PHE A 89 2.15 6.82 -10.04
C PHE A 89 2.17 7.97 -11.04
N GLY A 90 1.08 8.74 -11.06
CA GLY A 90 0.97 10.00 -11.81
C GLY A 90 1.05 11.20 -10.88
N TYR A 91 1.82 12.21 -11.28
CA TYR A 91 1.85 13.52 -10.62
C TYR A 91 1.84 14.63 -11.67
N GLY A 92 0.64 15.15 -11.96
CA GLY A 92 0.45 16.11 -13.04
C GLY A 92 0.94 15.54 -14.38
N LYS A 93 1.98 16.17 -14.95
CA LYS A 93 2.62 15.71 -16.21
C LYS A 93 3.72 14.67 -16.00
N THR A 94 4.18 14.47 -14.76
CA THR A 94 5.28 13.56 -14.45
C THR A 94 4.74 12.17 -14.12
N LYS A 95 5.36 11.15 -14.69
CA LYS A 95 5.09 9.74 -14.38
C LYS A 95 6.27 9.18 -13.60
N GLN A 96 6.00 8.51 -12.51
CA GLN A 96 7.02 7.87 -11.69
C GLN A 96 6.85 6.36 -11.74
N ASN A 97 7.82 5.66 -12.32
CA ASN A 97 7.91 4.21 -12.29
C ASN A 97 8.68 3.80 -11.03
N LEU A 98 8.09 2.95 -10.22
CA LEU A 98 8.72 2.40 -9.03
C LEU A 98 8.86 0.90 -9.20
N GLN A 99 10.01 0.41 -8.75
CA GLN A 99 10.33 -1.02 -8.67
C GLN A 99 10.40 -1.40 -7.19
N ILE A 100 9.50 -2.29 -6.79
CA ILE A 100 9.36 -2.79 -5.41
C ILE A 100 9.71 -4.27 -5.42
N LEU A 101 10.30 -4.78 -4.35
CA LEU A 101 10.50 -6.22 -4.23
C LEU A 101 9.17 -6.88 -3.83
N ASN A 102 8.81 -8.01 -4.47
CA ASN A 102 7.63 -8.75 -4.05
C ASN A 102 7.97 -9.66 -2.87
N GLU A 103 8.11 -9.08 -1.68
CA GLU A 103 8.27 -9.82 -0.44
C GLU A 103 7.06 -9.55 0.47
N CYS A 104 6.69 -10.56 1.27
CA CYS A 104 5.78 -10.43 2.41
C CYS A 104 4.42 -9.78 2.06
N GLY A 105 3.64 -10.36 1.14
CA GLY A 105 2.29 -9.88 0.81
C GLY A 105 2.24 -8.49 0.15
N MET A 106 3.37 -7.92 -0.25
CA MET A 106 3.45 -6.59 -0.86
C MET A 106 2.63 -6.48 -2.14
N TYR A 107 2.60 -7.53 -2.97
CA TYR A 107 1.78 -7.53 -4.17
C TYR A 107 0.29 -7.42 -3.85
N ASP A 108 -0.22 -8.21 -2.92
CA ASP A 108 -1.63 -8.21 -2.52
C ASP A 108 -2.03 -6.86 -1.92
N PHE A 109 -1.15 -6.27 -1.10
CA PHE A 109 -1.34 -4.91 -0.57
C PHE A 109 -1.49 -3.88 -1.69
N ILE A 110 -0.58 -3.88 -2.66
CA ILE A 110 -0.61 -2.91 -3.77
C ILE A 110 -1.84 -3.15 -4.65
N MET A 111 -2.22 -4.41 -4.91
CA MET A 111 -3.41 -4.75 -5.68
C MET A 111 -4.70 -4.28 -4.98
N ASP A 112 -4.81 -4.48 -3.67
CA ASP A 112 -5.96 -4.02 -2.90
C ASP A 112 -6.05 -2.50 -2.86
N TYR A 113 -4.91 -1.79 -2.81
CA TYR A 113 -4.86 -0.34 -3.01
C TYR A 113 -5.31 0.06 -4.43
N ALA A 114 -4.81 -0.62 -5.46
CA ALA A 114 -5.17 -0.35 -6.86
C ALA A 114 -6.69 -0.47 -7.11
N HIS A 115 -7.33 -1.44 -6.45
CA HIS A 115 -8.76 -1.69 -6.52
C HIS A 115 -9.60 -0.84 -5.56
N GLY A 116 -8.99 0.11 -4.83
CA GLY A 116 -9.69 1.01 -3.91
C GLY A 116 -10.22 0.35 -2.65
N ARG A 117 -9.79 -0.88 -2.33
CA ARG A 117 -10.12 -1.59 -1.07
C ARG A 117 -9.37 -0.98 0.11
N ILE A 118 -8.22 -0.38 -0.15
CA ILE A 118 -7.41 0.38 0.81
C ILE A 118 -7.44 1.85 0.41
N GLN A 119 -7.83 2.73 1.33
CA GLN A 119 -7.89 4.18 1.08
C GLN A 119 -6.95 4.98 2.01
N ASN A 120 -6.74 4.48 3.23
CA ASN A 120 -6.00 5.18 4.27
C ASN A 120 -4.64 4.51 4.52
N VAL A 121 -3.67 4.79 3.65
CA VAL A 121 -2.31 4.27 3.80
C VAL A 121 -1.47 5.24 4.63
N PRO A 122 -0.79 4.80 5.71
CA PRO A 122 0.16 5.64 6.44
C PRO A 122 1.42 5.93 5.62
N THR A 123 2.14 7.01 5.96
CA THR A 123 3.45 7.28 5.37
C THR A 123 4.45 6.21 5.76
N PHE A 124 5.53 6.07 4.99
CA PHE A 124 6.57 5.09 5.28
C PHE A 124 7.17 5.29 6.68
N GLU A 125 7.40 6.54 7.07
CA GLU A 125 7.92 6.89 8.40
C GLU A 125 6.98 6.45 9.53
N LYS A 126 5.66 6.67 9.37
CA LYS A 126 4.67 6.21 10.35
C LYS A 126 4.67 4.68 10.49
N LEU A 127 4.82 3.95 9.38
CA LEU A 127 4.96 2.49 9.42
C LEU A 127 6.20 2.06 10.21
N ILE A 128 7.36 2.67 9.96
CA ILE A 128 8.59 2.34 10.69
C ILE A 128 8.47 2.66 12.18
N ASN A 129 7.88 3.81 12.53
CA ASN A 129 7.67 4.20 13.92
C ASN A 129 6.74 3.22 14.65
N SER A 130 5.69 2.71 13.99
CA SER A 130 4.77 1.72 14.58
C SER A 130 5.42 0.37 14.93
N ILE A 131 6.56 0.06 14.29
CA ILE A 131 7.34 -1.14 14.61
C ILE A 131 8.29 -0.89 15.78
N SER A 132 8.79 0.34 15.92
CA SER A 132 9.88 0.67 16.85
C SER A 132 9.40 1.00 18.27
N GLN A 133 8.08 1.06 18.50
CA GLN A 133 7.46 1.39 19.78
C GLN A 133 7.04 0.15 20.61
N GLN A 134 7.58 -1.03 20.29
CA GLN A 134 7.46 -2.26 21.10
C GLN A 134 8.84 -2.70 21.56
#